data_AF-A0A920T7M7-F1
#
_entry.id   AF-A0A920T7M7-F1
#
_cell.length_a   1.000
_cell.length_b   1.000
_cell.length_c   1.000
_cell.angle_alpha   90.00
_cell.angle_beta   90.00
_cell.angle_gamma   90.00
#
_symmetry.space_group_name_H-M   'P 1'
#
loop_
_entity.id
_entity.type
_entity.pdbx_description
1 polymer ?
#
loop_
_entity_poly.entity_id
_entity_poly.type
_entity_poly.pdbx_seq_one_letter_code
_entity_poly.pdbx_strand_id
1 'polypeptide(L)'
;MGQPDIAHAGGISELMRIAPFAEIHNVTVAPHNPYGPVALAAAAHAAGAMPNFLILEHCRHRPWLDEVQVQGPRVVNGGITLEDTPGLGVELDWDYVNAHPYKALNPRTFHDRDNALPLI
;
A
#
# COMPACT_ATOMS: atom_id res chain seq x y z
N MET A 1 -14.57 -9.72 0.39
CA MET A 1 -13.74 -8.56 0.73
C MET A 1 -13.24 -7.93 -0.56
N GLY A 2 -13.24 -6.60 -0.64
CA GLY A 2 -12.63 -5.87 -1.75
C GLY A 2 -11.19 -5.51 -1.41
N GLN A 3 -10.29 -5.54 -2.40
CA GLN A 3 -8.88 -5.18 -2.22
C GLN A 3 -8.48 -3.99 -3.12
N PRO A 4 -9.17 -2.83 -3.00
CA PRO A 4 -8.80 -1.66 -3.76
C PRO A 4 -7.42 -1.19 -3.32
N ASP A 5 -6.66 -0.74 -4.31
CA ASP A 5 -5.27 -0.35 -4.14
C ASP A 5 -5.17 1.18 -4.09
N ILE A 6 -4.49 1.73 -3.09
CA ILE A 6 -4.41 3.18 -2.91
C ILE A 6 -3.80 3.89 -4.12
N ALA A 7 -2.82 3.27 -4.79
CA ALA A 7 -2.11 3.86 -5.91
C ALA A 7 -2.81 3.63 -7.26
N HIS A 8 -3.64 2.59 -7.36
CA HIS A 8 -4.28 2.19 -8.63
C HIS A 8 -5.79 2.46 -8.69
N ALA A 9 -6.44 2.61 -7.55
CA ALA A 9 -7.89 2.83 -7.46
C ALA A 9 -8.27 4.30 -7.23
N GLY A 10 -7.35 5.25 -7.48
CA GLY A 10 -7.67 6.69 -7.46
C GLY A 10 -7.33 7.44 -6.17
N GLY A 11 -6.44 6.92 -5.33
CA GLY A 11 -5.96 7.60 -4.12
C GLY A 11 -6.94 7.54 -2.94
N ILE A 12 -6.62 8.30 -1.89
CA ILE A 12 -7.41 8.34 -0.64
C ILE A 12 -8.87 8.68 -0.93
N SER A 13 -9.11 9.71 -1.75
CA SER A 13 -10.44 10.19 -2.06
C SER A 13 -11.34 9.10 -2.65
N GLU A 14 -10.80 8.29 -3.57
CA GLU A 14 -11.60 7.26 -4.22
C GLU A 14 -11.76 6.02 -3.35
N LEU A 15 -10.74 5.64 -2.58
CA LEU A 15 -10.88 4.60 -1.55
C LEU A 15 -11.97 4.93 -0.52
N MET A 16 -12.08 6.20 -0.12
CA MET A 16 -13.16 6.67 0.78
C MET A 16 -14.54 6.69 0.13
N ARG A 17 -14.66 6.54 -1.20
CA ARG A 17 -15.94 6.32 -1.90
C ARG A 17 -16.23 4.83 -2.09
N ILE A 18 -15.21 4.05 -2.40
CA ILE A 18 -15.31 2.59 -2.57
C ILE A 18 -15.73 1.93 -1.25
N ALA A 19 -15.18 2.37 -0.11
CA ALA A 19 -15.43 1.72 1.17
C ALA A 19 -16.91 1.74 1.62
N PRO A 20 -17.62 2.89 1.63
CA PRO A 20 -19.06 2.91 1.89
C PRO A 20 -19.89 2.13 0.85
N PHE A 21 -19.46 2.12 -0.42
CA PHE A 21 -20.14 1.33 -1.44
C PHE A 21 -19.98 -0.18 -1.20
N ALA A 22 -18.83 -0.63 -0.71
CA ALA A 22 -18.65 -2.01 -0.28
C ALA A 22 -19.47 -2.33 0.98
N GLU A 23 -19.58 -1.38 1.90
CA GLU A 23 -20.31 -1.51 3.16
C GLU A 23 -21.79 -1.82 2.96
N ILE A 24 -22.47 -1.16 2.01
CA ILE A 24 -23.89 -1.43 1.70
C ILE A 24 -24.15 -2.86 1.19
N HIS A 25 -23.11 -3.56 0.77
CA HIS A 25 -23.15 -4.95 0.35
C HIS A 25 -22.60 -5.92 1.41
N ASN A 26 -22.39 -5.47 2.65
CA ASN A 26 -21.73 -6.22 3.73
C ASN A 26 -20.33 -6.74 3.33
N VAL A 27 -19.63 -5.99 2.47
CA VAL A 27 -18.28 -6.31 2.03
C VAL A 27 -17.29 -5.45 2.82
N THR A 28 -16.35 -6.12 3.48
CA THR A 28 -15.20 -5.47 4.11
C THR A 28 -14.12 -5.10 3.09
N VAL A 29 -13.34 -4.08 3.42
CA VAL A 29 -12.22 -3.59 2.59
C VAL A 29 -10.89 -3.97 3.23
N ALA A 30 -10.01 -4.57 2.44
CA ALA A 30 -8.65 -4.93 2.81
C ALA A 30 -7.68 -4.37 1.77
N PRO A 31 -7.21 -3.11 1.90
CA PRO A 31 -6.43 -2.47 0.85
C PRO A 31 -5.17 -3.27 0.50
N HIS A 32 -4.94 -3.48 -0.79
CA HIS A 32 -3.71 -4.05 -1.33
C HIS A 32 -2.61 -2.97 -1.32
N ASN A 33 -1.42 -3.35 -0.85
CA ASN A 33 -0.32 -2.40 -0.65
C ASN A 33 1.07 -3.10 -0.61
N PRO A 34 1.58 -3.59 -1.75
CA PRO A 34 2.94 -4.11 -1.91
C PRO A 34 3.98 -2.99 -2.16
N TYR A 35 3.67 -1.75 -1.80
CA TYR A 35 4.43 -0.56 -2.22
C TYR A 35 5.39 -0.02 -1.15
N GLY A 36 5.97 1.14 -1.47
CA GLY A 36 6.83 1.90 -0.59
C GLY A 36 6.08 2.65 0.53
N PRO A 37 6.81 3.39 1.35
CA PRO A 37 6.30 4.00 2.59
C PRO A 37 5.22 5.07 2.37
N VAL A 38 5.28 5.82 1.27
CA VAL A 38 4.27 6.84 0.94
C VAL A 38 2.90 6.21 0.72
N ALA A 39 2.84 5.13 -0.05
CA ALA A 39 1.60 4.39 -0.29
C ALA A 39 1.10 3.70 0.99
N LEU A 40 2.00 3.15 1.81
CA LEU A 40 1.65 2.57 3.10
C LEU A 40 1.00 3.59 4.03
N ALA A 41 1.54 4.80 4.13
CA ALA A 41 0.96 5.84 4.96
C ALA A 41 -0.40 6.30 4.44
N ALA A 42 -0.54 6.52 3.13
CA ALA A 42 -1.81 6.89 2.53
C ALA A 42 -2.89 5.81 2.73
N ALA A 43 -2.52 4.53 2.54
CA ALA A 43 -3.42 3.41 2.79
C ALA A 43 -3.77 3.26 4.27
N ALA A 44 -2.83 3.51 5.19
CA ALA A 44 -3.06 3.44 6.63
C ALA A 44 -3.99 4.56 7.11
N HIS A 45 -3.82 5.80 6.63
CA HIS A 45 -4.76 6.90 6.89
C HIS A 45 -6.17 6.59 6.39
N ALA A 46 -6.28 6.07 5.16
CA ALA A 46 -7.57 5.68 4.61
C ALA A 46 -8.19 4.52 5.42
N ALA A 47 -7.42 3.48 5.75
CA ALA A 47 -7.86 2.36 6.56
C ALA A 47 -8.36 2.79 7.95
N GLY A 48 -7.64 3.69 8.62
CA GLY A 48 -8.04 4.23 9.91
C GLY A 48 -9.36 5.02 9.89
N ALA A 49 -9.76 5.52 8.73
CA ALA A 49 -11.01 6.25 8.52
C ALA A 49 -12.17 5.38 8.00
N MET A 50 -11.93 4.10 7.63
CA MET A 50 -12.94 3.20 7.07
C MET A 50 -13.61 2.35 8.17
N PRO A 51 -14.93 2.46 8.39
CA PRO A 51 -15.63 1.62 9.36
C PRO A 51 -15.62 0.11 9.03
N ASN A 52 -15.60 -0.23 7.74
CA ASN A 52 -15.60 -1.61 7.24
C ASN A 52 -14.19 -2.12 6.86
N PHE A 53 -13.14 -1.53 7.44
CA PHE A 53 -11.76 -1.99 7.29
C PHE A 53 -11.56 -3.38 7.92
N LEU A 54 -10.84 -4.27 7.21
CA LEU A 54 -10.49 -5.61 7.70
C LEU A 54 -9.02 -5.73 8.10
N ILE A 55 -8.11 -5.47 7.16
CA ILE A 55 -6.66 -5.61 7.33
C ILE A 55 -5.93 -4.83 6.24
N LEU A 56 -4.71 -4.35 6.51
CA LEU A 56 -3.87 -3.64 5.55
C LEU A 56 -2.64 -4.50 5.23
N GLU A 57 -2.39 -4.72 3.95
CA GLU A 57 -1.18 -5.41 3.50
C GLU A 57 0.08 -4.56 3.77
N HIS A 58 1.13 -5.20 4.30
CA HIS A 58 2.43 -4.59 4.46
C HIS A 58 3.56 -5.58 4.19
N CYS A 59 4.32 -5.34 3.12
CA CYS A 59 5.41 -6.20 2.69
C CYS A 59 6.77 -5.83 3.33
N ARG A 60 7.00 -6.20 4.61
CA ARG A 60 8.23 -5.88 5.36
C ARG A 60 9.50 -6.65 4.92
N HIS A 61 9.44 -7.47 3.87
CA HIS A 61 10.58 -8.30 3.45
C HIS A 61 11.71 -7.50 2.77
N ARG A 62 11.59 -6.18 2.65
CA ARG A 62 12.51 -5.30 1.95
C ARG A 62 13.17 -4.34 2.94
N PRO A 63 14.45 -4.57 3.32
CA PRO A 63 15.16 -3.72 4.29
C PRO A 63 15.15 -2.23 3.93
N TRP A 64 15.24 -1.91 2.63
CA TRP A 64 15.24 -0.54 2.12
C TRP A 64 13.98 0.26 2.49
N LEU A 65 12.85 -0.41 2.81
CA LEU A 65 11.64 0.30 3.23
C LEU A 65 11.90 1.11 4.50
N ASP A 66 12.65 0.57 5.46
CA ASP A 66 12.99 1.29 6.68
C ASP A 66 14.11 2.33 6.42
N GLU A 67 15.05 2.03 5.52
CA GLU A 67 16.21 2.89 5.21
C GLU A 67 15.84 4.15 4.42
N VAL A 68 14.85 4.08 3.53
CA VAL A 68 14.45 5.22 2.68
C VAL A 68 13.61 6.27 3.43
N GLN A 69 13.25 6.01 4.69
CA GLN A 69 12.38 6.88 5.48
C GLN A 69 13.18 7.65 6.52
N VAL A 70 13.07 8.97 6.51
CA VAL A 70 13.45 9.82 7.65
C VAL A 70 12.33 9.77 8.70
N GLN A 71 11.08 9.79 8.23
CA GLN A 71 9.86 9.69 9.03
C GLN A 71 8.83 8.85 8.28
N GLY A 72 8.04 8.07 8.99
CA GLY A 72 6.94 7.33 8.38
C GLY A 72 6.27 6.31 9.32
N PRO A 73 5.26 5.60 8.81
CA PRO A 73 4.48 4.63 9.57
C PRO A 73 5.35 3.51 10.13
N ARG A 74 5.25 3.27 11.43
CA ARG A 74 5.94 2.16 12.12
C ARG A 74 4.99 1.02 12.40
N VAL A 75 5.45 -0.21 12.16
CA VAL A 75 4.74 -1.42 12.53
C VAL A 75 5.15 -1.83 13.94
N VAL A 76 4.20 -1.81 14.89
CA VAL A 76 4.39 -2.19 16.29
C VAL A 76 3.34 -3.23 16.66
N ASN A 77 3.78 -4.41 17.12
CA ASN A 77 2.90 -5.52 17.52
C ASN A 77 1.83 -5.91 16.47
N GLY A 78 2.18 -5.84 15.19
CA GLY A 78 1.27 -6.17 14.08
C GLY A 78 0.28 -5.07 13.68
N GLY A 79 0.29 -3.92 14.38
CA GLY A 79 -0.45 -2.72 14.01
C GLY A 79 0.45 -1.65 13.41
N ILE A 80 -0.14 -0.69 12.70
CA ILE A 80 0.54 0.52 12.24
C ILE A 80 0.06 1.68 13.11
N THR A 81 1.00 2.43 13.68
CA THR A 81 0.70 3.68 14.38
C THR A 81 0.93 4.86 13.44
N LEU A 82 -0.06 5.74 13.33
CA LEU A 82 0.03 7.00 12.61
C LEU A 82 0.36 8.11 13.61
N GLU A 83 1.33 8.94 13.25
CA GLU A 83 1.71 10.13 14.01
C GLU A 83 0.68 11.25 13.79
N ASP A 84 0.47 12.11 14.78
CA ASP A 84 -0.44 13.28 14.70
C ASP A 84 0.20 14.48 13.96
N THR A 85 1.14 14.20 13.05
CA THR A 85 1.78 15.20 12.22
C THR A 85 0.92 15.53 10.99
N PRO A 86 0.88 16.80 10.53
CA PRO A 86 0.13 17.15 9.33
C PRO A 86 0.51 16.34 8.08
N GLY A 87 -0.47 16.08 7.21
CA GLY A 87 -0.27 15.36 5.96
C GLY A 87 -0.19 13.85 6.15
N LEU A 88 0.61 13.16 5.33
CA LEU A 88 0.75 11.70 5.41
C LEU A 88 1.68 11.26 6.55
N GLY A 89 2.45 12.18 7.15
CA GLY A 89 3.43 11.84 8.18
C GLY A 89 4.64 11.05 7.65
N VAL A 90 4.95 11.17 6.36
CA VAL A 90 6.10 10.51 5.71
C VAL A 90 7.09 11.55 5.21
N GLU A 91 8.37 11.32 5.49
CA GLU A 91 9.50 12.05 4.90
C GLU A 91 10.52 11.04 4.38
N LEU A 92 11.01 11.25 3.17
CA LEU A 92 11.96 10.35 2.52
C LEU A 92 13.39 10.87 2.66
N ASP A 93 14.33 9.95 2.78
CA ASP A 93 15.75 10.28 2.63
C ASP A 93 16.05 10.46 1.13
N TRP A 94 16.10 11.71 0.69
CA TRP A 94 16.36 12.04 -0.71
C TRP A 94 17.79 11.69 -1.15
N ASP A 95 18.78 11.68 -0.25
CA ASP A 95 20.12 11.23 -0.57
C ASP A 95 20.12 9.72 -0.85
N TYR A 96 19.39 8.94 -0.02
CA TYR A 96 19.15 7.52 -0.28
C TYR A 96 18.42 7.30 -1.61
N VAL A 97 17.33 8.04 -1.88
CA VAL A 97 16.57 7.92 -3.14
C VAL A 97 17.48 8.21 -4.35
N ASN A 98 18.27 9.29 -4.30
CA ASN A 98 19.16 9.68 -5.38
C ASN A 98 20.32 8.69 -5.59
N ALA A 99 20.80 8.06 -4.52
CA ALA A 99 21.82 7.01 -4.59
C ALA A 99 21.30 5.68 -5.19
N HIS A 100 19.97 5.49 -5.26
CA HIS A 100 19.33 4.26 -5.73
C HIS A 100 18.43 4.51 -6.96
N PRO A 101 19.00 4.91 -8.11
CA PRO A 101 18.22 5.17 -9.31
C PRO A 101 17.47 3.91 -9.78
N TYR A 102 16.30 4.13 -10.38
CA TYR A 102 15.46 3.07 -10.91
C TYR A 102 16.25 2.14 -11.85
N LYS A 103 16.06 0.83 -11.64
CA LYS A 103 16.58 -0.22 -12.52
C LYS A 103 15.38 -0.93 -13.14
N ALA A 104 15.32 -0.92 -14.47
CA ALA A 104 14.28 -1.62 -15.19
C ALA A 104 14.27 -3.10 -14.83
N LEU A 105 13.10 -3.59 -14.42
CA LEU A 105 12.88 -5.01 -14.17
C LEU A 105 12.11 -5.59 -15.35
N ASN A 106 12.53 -6.76 -15.80
CA ASN A 106 11.73 -7.53 -16.76
C ASN A 106 10.47 -8.01 -16.05
N PRO A 107 9.28 -7.77 -16.61
CA PRO A 107 8.05 -8.30 -16.06
C PRO A 107 8.17 -9.82 -15.93
N ARG A 108 7.82 -10.35 -14.75
CA ARG A 108 7.69 -11.80 -14.60
C ARG A 108 6.43 -12.23 -15.33
N THR A 109 6.60 -12.81 -16.52
CA THR A 109 5.52 -13.51 -17.21
C THR A 109 5.48 -14.95 -16.68
N PHE A 110 4.31 -15.36 -16.21
CA PHE A 110 4.06 -16.77 -15.99
C PHE A 110 3.55 -17.34 -17.30
N HIS A 111 4.13 -18.45 -17.73
CA HIS A 111 3.66 -19.23 -18.86
C HIS A 111 3.21 -20.58 -18.32
N ASP A 112 2.11 -21.12 -18.85
CA ASP A 112 1.72 -22.49 -18.54
C ASP A 112 2.78 -23.48 -19.07
N ARG A 113 2.72 -24.76 -18.68
CA ARG A 113 3.64 -25.82 -19.13
C ARG A 113 3.79 -25.88 -20.66
N ASP A 114 2.75 -25.51 -21.39
CA ASP A 114 2.71 -25.50 -22.86
C ASP A 114 3.07 -24.12 -23.46
N ASN A 115 3.69 -23.24 -22.67
CA ASN A 115 4.07 -21.87 -23.02
C ASN A 115 2.90 -20.92 -23.36
N ALA A 116 1.66 -21.36 -23.14
CA ALA A 116 0.48 -20.53 -23.27
C ALA A 116 0.49 -19.39 -22.26
N LEU A 117 0.00 -18.21 -22.67
CA LEU A 117 -0.31 -17.15 -21.73
C LEU A 117 -1.43 -17.63 -20.81
N PRO A 118 -1.28 -17.55 -19.49
CA PRO A 118 -2.33 -17.96 -18.57
C PRO A 118 -3.57 -17.11 -18.82
N LEU A 119 -4.71 -17.77 -19.00
CA LEU A 119 -6.01 -17.11 -19.05
C LEU A 119 -6.30 -16.57 -17.64
N ILE A 120 -6.22 -15.25 -17.50
CA ILE A 120 -6.87 -14.49 -16.43
C ILE A 120 -8.32 -14.19 -16.82
#